data_AF-A0A6A0H303-F1
#
_entry.id   AF-A0A6A0H303-F1
#
_cell.length_a   1.000
_cell.length_b   1.000
_cell.length_c   1.000
_cell.angle_alpha   90.00
_cell.angle_beta   90.00
_cell.angle_gamma   90.00
#
_symmetry.space_group_name_H-M   'P 1'
#
loop_
_entity.id
_entity.type
_entity.pdbx_description
1 polymer ?
#
loop_
_entity_poly.entity_id
_entity_poly.type
_entity_poly.pdbx_seq_one_letter_code
_entity_poly.pdbx_strand_id
1 'polypeptide(L)'
;MNTLHGLPSNEPIHVLVRVYIVKALDLHPMDLNGKADPYIVVQLGSKKISDKENYISKQLNPVFGKCFEVEATFPQDSMLTINILDWDLVGSDDIIGETRIDLENRFYSRHRATCGLQKRYEL
;
A
#
# COMPACT_ATOMS: atom_id res chain seq x y z
N MET A 1 -6.93 37.28 -13.84
CA MET A 1 -6.17 36.42 -12.91
C MET A 1 -7.02 35.18 -12.67
N ASN A 2 -6.71 34.06 -13.33
CA ASN A 2 -7.54 32.86 -13.31
C ASN A 2 -7.36 32.10 -11.98
N THR A 3 -8.33 32.24 -11.08
CA THR A 3 -8.47 31.40 -9.90
C THR A 3 -8.86 29.98 -10.32
N LEU A 4 -8.06 29.01 -9.89
CA LEU A 4 -8.24 27.57 -10.07
C LEU A 4 -9.55 27.11 -9.39
N HIS A 5 -10.69 27.25 -10.08
CA HIS A 5 -11.98 26.79 -9.56
C HIS A 5 -11.96 25.27 -9.35
N GLY A 6 -12.03 24.84 -8.08
CA GLY A 6 -12.29 23.44 -7.69
C GLY A 6 -11.11 22.65 -7.10
N LEU A 7 -9.92 23.25 -6.96
CA LEU A 7 -8.82 22.62 -6.22
C LEU A 7 -8.95 22.92 -4.71
N PRO A 8 -8.72 21.94 -3.82
CA PRO A 8 -8.64 22.19 -2.39
C PRO A 8 -7.55 23.21 -2.06
N SER A 9 -7.74 23.99 -0.99
CA SER A 9 -6.69 24.87 -0.44
C SER A 9 -5.46 24.03 -0.06
N ASN A 10 -4.26 24.58 -0.22
CA ASN A 10 -3.01 23.93 0.18
C ASN A 10 -2.70 24.09 1.68
N GLU A 11 -3.75 24.27 2.49
CA GLU A 11 -3.63 24.28 3.95
C GLU A 11 -3.46 22.85 4.48
N PRO A 12 -2.72 22.65 5.58
CA PRO A 12 -2.58 21.34 6.18
C PRO A 12 -3.93 20.68 6.45
N ILE A 13 -4.15 19.49 5.90
CA ILE A 13 -5.32 18.66 6.14
C ILE A 13 -4.92 17.33 6.74
N HIS A 14 -5.56 16.97 7.85
CA HIS A 14 -5.44 15.65 8.46
C HIS A 14 -6.42 14.68 7.82
N VAL A 15 -5.92 13.53 7.38
CA VAL A 15 -6.72 12.50 6.72
C VAL A 15 -6.46 11.14 7.34
N LEU A 16 -7.47 10.27 7.29
CA LEU A 16 -7.31 8.84 7.57
C LEU A 16 -7.23 8.09 6.25
N VAL A 17 -6.10 7.44 5.98
CA VAL A 17 -5.89 6.63 4.79
C VAL A 17 -6.20 5.17 5.13
N ARG A 18 -7.19 4.61 4.44
CA ARG A 18 -7.53 3.18 4.50
C ARG A 18 -6.96 2.45 3.30
N VAL A 19 -6.12 1.46 3.55
CA VAL A 19 -5.47 0.65 2.52
C VAL A 19 -6.01 -0.77 2.61
N TYR A 20 -6.82 -1.16 1.62
CA TYR A 20 -7.35 -2.52 1.49
C TYR A 20 -6.41 -3.34 0.61
N ILE A 21 -5.78 -4.37 1.17
CA ILE A 21 -4.88 -5.27 0.46
C ILE A 21 -5.56 -6.64 0.41
N VAL A 22 -6.06 -6.96 -0.78
CA VAL A 22 -6.93 -8.13 -1.00
C VAL A 22 -6.09 -9.38 -1.24
N LYS A 23 -5.28 -9.38 -2.31
CA LYS A 23 -4.45 -10.51 -2.73
C LYS A 23 -3.24 -10.03 -3.51
N ALA A 24 -2.21 -10.87 -3.60
CA ALA A 24 -1.19 -10.78 -4.64
C ALA A 24 -1.31 -11.99 -5.57
N LEU A 25 -0.77 -11.85 -6.78
CA LEU A 25 -0.79 -12.86 -7.81
C LEU A 25 0.62 -13.06 -8.34
N ASP A 26 0.99 -14.31 -8.60
CA ASP A 26 2.23 -14.70 -9.26
C ASP A 26 3.50 -14.04 -8.67
N LEU A 27 3.61 -14.05 -7.34
CA LEU A 27 4.81 -13.58 -6.65
C LEU A 27 6.06 -14.34 -7.13
N HIS A 28 7.18 -13.64 -7.19
CA HIS A 28 8.47 -14.26 -7.50
C HIS A 28 8.83 -15.27 -6.39
N PRO A 29 9.18 -16.52 -6.72
CA PRO A 29 9.69 -17.47 -5.74
C PRO A 29 10.97 -16.97 -5.08
N MET A 30 11.01 -16.98 -3.76
CA MET A 30 12.17 -16.52 -2.97
C MET A 30 12.90 -17.70 -2.32
N ASP A 31 12.15 -18.75 -1.98
CA ASP A 31 12.67 -19.97 -1.38
C ASP A 31 13.17 -21.01 -2.39
N LEU A 32 14.10 -21.87 -1.95
CA LEU A 32 14.55 -23.07 -2.67
C LEU A 32 13.41 -24.05 -3.02
N ASN A 33 12.30 -24.02 -2.27
CA ASN A 33 11.13 -24.86 -2.52
C ASN A 33 10.26 -24.33 -3.69
N GLY A 34 10.64 -23.20 -4.30
CA GLY A 34 9.88 -22.55 -5.37
C GLY A 34 8.65 -21.78 -4.88
N LYS A 35 8.62 -21.34 -3.62
CA LYS A 35 7.54 -20.56 -2.98
C LYS A 35 8.11 -19.30 -2.30
N ALA A 36 7.25 -18.65 -1.54
CA ALA A 36 7.52 -17.50 -0.70
C ALA A 36 6.61 -17.60 0.54
N ASP A 37 6.98 -16.97 1.64
CA ASP A 37 6.23 -16.78 2.87
C ASP A 37 5.82 -15.28 2.99
N PRO A 38 4.96 -14.75 2.09
CA PRO A 38 4.73 -13.31 1.96
C PRO A 38 3.99 -12.67 3.14
N TYR A 39 4.39 -11.45 3.50
CA TYR A 39 3.65 -10.53 4.37
C TYR A 39 3.69 -9.09 3.87
N ILE A 40 2.84 -8.23 4.44
CA ILE A 40 2.66 -6.84 4.02
C ILE A 40 3.38 -5.88 4.96
N VAL A 41 4.01 -4.86 4.38
CA VAL A 41 4.43 -3.64 5.09
C VAL A 41 3.81 -2.43 4.40
N VAL A 42 3.14 -1.59 5.19
CA VAL A 42 2.55 -0.32 4.74
C VAL A 42 3.31 0.82 5.40
N GLN A 43 3.75 1.79 4.61
CA GLN A 43 4.43 2.99 5.10
C GLN A 43 3.82 4.26 4.49
N LEU A 44 3.58 5.26 5.33
CA LEU A 44 3.13 6.59 4.93
C LEU A 44 3.74 7.63 5.87
N GLY A 45 4.52 8.55 5.31
CA GLY A 45 5.32 9.48 6.10
C GLY A 45 6.27 8.74 7.04
N SER A 46 6.24 9.09 8.33
CA SER A 46 7.01 8.43 9.39
C SER A 46 6.35 7.16 9.95
N LYS A 47 5.09 6.88 9.58
CA LYS A 47 4.34 5.72 10.10
C LYS A 47 4.63 4.49 9.26
N LYS A 48 4.97 3.39 9.91
CA LYS A 48 5.21 2.08 9.29
C LYS A 48 4.44 1.02 10.07
N ILE A 49 3.63 0.25 9.35
CA ILE A 49 2.89 -0.91 9.89
C ILE A 49 3.45 -2.15 9.21
N SER A 50 3.90 -3.11 10.02
CA SER A 50 4.36 -4.42 9.53
C SER A 50 3.39 -5.50 9.96
N ASP A 51 2.98 -6.33 9.02
CA ASP A 51 2.09 -7.47 9.25
C ASP A 51 2.87 -8.80 9.30
N LYS A 52 4.17 -8.73 9.62
CA LYS A 52 5.11 -9.86 9.59
C LYS A 52 4.64 -11.09 10.36
N GLU A 53 4.03 -10.90 11.52
CA GLU A 53 3.53 -12.01 12.34
C GLU A 53 2.39 -12.81 11.68
N ASN A 54 1.79 -12.25 10.62
CA ASN A 54 0.70 -12.87 9.87
C ASN A 54 1.12 -13.22 8.42
N TYR A 55 2.39 -13.55 8.20
CA TYR A 55 2.84 -14.04 6.90
C TYR A 55 2.03 -15.28 6.46
N ILE A 56 1.90 -15.46 5.15
CA ILE A 56 1.15 -16.58 4.57
C ILE A 56 2.15 -17.59 4.02
N SER A 57 2.26 -18.76 4.64
CA SER A 57 3.33 -19.68 4.28
C SER A 57 3.18 -20.30 2.88
N LYS A 58 4.30 -20.41 2.16
CA LYS A 58 4.51 -21.15 0.91
C LYS A 58 3.50 -20.81 -0.19
N GLN A 59 3.25 -19.52 -0.39
CA GLN A 59 2.20 -19.03 -1.26
C GLN A 59 2.69 -17.95 -2.23
N LEU A 60 2.51 -18.20 -3.54
CA LEU A 60 2.80 -17.22 -4.59
C LEU A 60 1.59 -16.37 -4.98
N ASN A 61 0.39 -16.79 -4.57
CA ASN A 61 -0.89 -16.12 -4.81
C ASN A 61 -1.64 -15.87 -3.49
N PRO A 62 -1.06 -15.12 -2.53
CA PRO A 62 -1.64 -14.97 -1.20
C PRO A 62 -2.91 -14.14 -1.24
N VAL A 63 -3.92 -14.55 -0.47
CA VAL A 63 -5.09 -13.73 -0.15
C VAL A 63 -4.88 -13.17 1.26
N PHE A 64 -4.61 -11.87 1.35
CA PHE A 64 -4.43 -11.18 2.62
C PHE A 64 -5.77 -10.78 3.23
N GLY A 65 -6.65 -10.15 2.43
CA GLY A 65 -7.98 -9.70 2.89
C GLY A 65 -7.93 -8.68 4.04
N LYS A 66 -6.92 -7.81 4.10
CA LYS A 66 -6.66 -6.91 5.24
C LYS A 66 -6.93 -5.45 4.92
N CYS A 67 -7.27 -4.70 5.97
CA CYS A 67 -7.37 -3.24 5.95
C CYS A 67 -6.33 -2.65 6.93
N PHE A 68 -5.52 -1.72 6.44
CA PHE A 68 -4.60 -0.94 7.24
C PHE A 68 -5.09 0.51 7.30
N GLU A 69 -5.04 1.12 8.48
CA GLU A 69 -5.41 2.52 8.67
C GLU A 69 -4.18 3.32 9.09
N VAL A 70 -3.88 4.39 8.35
CA VAL A 70 -2.76 5.28 8.63
C VAL A 70 -3.23 6.72 8.57
N GLU A 71 -3.10 7.46 9.65
CA GLU A 71 -3.38 8.90 9.62
C GLU A 71 -2.21 9.64 8.98
N ALA A 72 -2.49 10.64 8.16
CA ALA A 72 -1.51 11.42 7.41
C ALA A 72 -1.90 12.90 7.39
N THR A 73 -0.92 13.76 7.15
CA THR A 73 -1.14 15.19 6.92
C THR A 73 -0.66 15.58 5.52
N PHE A 74 -1.53 16.21 4.73
CA PHE A 74 -1.16 16.79 3.44
C PHE A 74 -1.10 18.32 3.55
N PRO A 75 -0.12 18.99 2.92
CA PRO A 75 1.04 18.38 2.25
C PRO A 75 2.06 17.84 3.27
N GLN A 76 2.82 16.80 2.90
CA GLN A 76 4.01 16.21 3.58
C GLN A 76 3.98 14.68 3.49
N ASP A 77 2.95 14.04 4.06
CA ASP A 77 2.84 12.58 4.13
C ASP A 77 2.28 11.99 2.83
N SER A 78 2.79 12.40 1.67
CA SER A 78 2.14 12.13 0.37
C SER A 78 2.34 10.71 -0.17
N MET A 79 3.51 10.11 0.07
CA MET A 79 3.92 8.88 -0.59
C MET A 79 3.56 7.64 0.24
N LEU A 80 2.49 6.94 -0.14
CA LEU A 80 2.13 5.63 0.37
C LEU A 80 3.00 4.57 -0.30
N THR A 81 3.77 3.84 0.50
CA THR A 81 4.58 2.69 0.06
C THR A 81 3.97 1.41 0.61
N ILE A 82 3.75 0.43 -0.27
CA ILE A 82 3.30 -0.91 0.10
C ILE A 82 4.38 -1.88 -0.38
N ASN A 83 4.97 -2.62 0.54
CA ASN A 83 5.92 -3.68 0.26
C ASN A 83 5.29 -5.04 0.54
N ILE A 84 5.61 -6.01 -0.30
CA ILE A 84 5.45 -7.43 0.00
C ILE A 84 6.86 -7.96 0.30
N LEU A 85 7.05 -8.51 1.49
CA LEU A 85 8.31 -9.12 1.90
C LEU A 85 8.12 -10.62 2.10
N ASP A 86 9.21 -11.36 1.96
CA ASP A 86 9.33 -12.77 2.25
C ASP A 86 9.77 -12.96 3.70
N TRP A 87 9.05 -13.75 4.47
CA TRP A 87 9.49 -14.09 5.83
C TRP A 87 10.58 -15.16 5.76
N ASP A 88 11.74 -14.88 6.38
CA ASP A 88 12.84 -15.84 6.47
C ASP A 88 13.03 -16.33 7.90
N LEU A 89 13.22 -17.66 8.05
CA LEU A 89 13.55 -18.25 9.35
C LEU A 89 14.93 -17.80 9.86
N VAL A 90 15.87 -17.57 8.94
CA VAL A 90 17.25 -17.18 9.24
C VAL A 90 17.66 -16.05 8.33
N GLY A 91 18.17 -14.96 8.91
CA GLY A 91 18.63 -13.79 8.17
C GLY A 91 17.61 -12.65 8.19
N SER A 92 17.68 -11.80 7.17
CA SER A 92 16.77 -10.68 6.97
C SER A 92 15.80 -10.99 5.85
N ASP A 93 14.52 -10.74 6.12
CA ASP A 93 13.43 -10.81 5.15
C ASP A 93 13.70 -10.01 3.87
N ASP A 94 13.52 -10.66 2.72
CA ASP A 94 13.73 -10.05 1.42
C ASP A 94 12.48 -9.35 0.87
N ILE A 95 12.65 -8.26 0.12
CA ILE A 95 11.55 -7.61 -0.58
C ILE A 95 11.23 -8.39 -1.86
N ILE A 96 10.00 -8.88 -1.97
CA ILE A 96 9.47 -9.49 -3.20
C ILE A 96 9.02 -8.39 -4.18
N GLY A 97 8.36 -7.36 -3.69
CA GLY A 97 7.85 -6.27 -4.52
C GLY A 97 7.46 -5.02 -3.75
N GLU A 98 7.40 -3.89 -4.46
CA GLU A 98 7.01 -2.59 -3.94
C GLU A 98 6.04 -1.90 -4.90
N THR A 99 5.03 -1.22 -4.37
CA THR A 99 4.32 -0.18 -5.11
C THR A 99 4.29 1.11 -4.31
N ARG A 100 4.41 2.23 -5.03
CA ARG A 100 4.36 3.58 -4.48
C ARG A 100 3.20 4.37 -5.07
N ILE A 101 2.52 5.09 -4.21
CA ILE A 101 1.29 5.82 -4.51
C ILE A 101 1.42 7.22 -3.94
N ASP A 102 1.42 8.23 -4.81
CA ASP A 102 1.30 9.61 -4.38
C ASP A 102 -0.18 9.93 -4.08
N LEU A 103 -0.52 9.97 -2.80
CA LEU A 103 -1.87 10.26 -2.31
C LEU A 103 -2.21 11.74 -2.43
N GLU A 104 -1.23 12.62 -2.32
CA GLU A 104 -1.42 14.07 -2.43
C GLU A 104 -1.80 14.42 -3.87
N ASN A 105 -1.09 13.87 -4.86
CA ASN A 105 -1.43 14.00 -6.27
C ASN A 105 -2.86 13.50 -6.56
N ARG A 106 -3.28 12.38 -5.95
CA ARG A 106 -4.64 11.86 -6.10
C ARG A 106 -5.68 12.76 -5.43
N PHE A 107 -5.38 13.26 -4.24
CA PHE A 107 -6.25 14.14 -3.46
C PHE A 107 -6.53 15.45 -4.18
N TYR A 108 -5.48 16.11 -4.70
CA TYR A 108 -5.60 17.37 -5.44
C TYR A 108 -5.94 17.18 -6.93
N SER A 109 -6.05 15.95 -7.45
CA SER A 109 -6.53 15.73 -8.80
C SER A 109 -8.02 16.04 -8.95
N ARG A 110 -8.45 16.48 -10.14
CA ARG A 110 -9.89 16.65 -10.48
C ARG A 110 -10.72 15.38 -10.30
N HIS A 111 -10.06 14.22 -10.29
CA HIS A 111 -10.67 12.91 -10.16
C HIS A 111 -10.65 12.39 -8.70
N ARG A 112 -10.07 13.16 -7.76
CA ARG A 112 -9.96 12.84 -6.32
C ARG A 112 -9.32 11.46 -6.06
N ALA A 113 -9.44 10.98 -4.82
CA ALA A 113 -9.01 9.64 -4.40
C ALA A 113 -9.76 8.48 -5.10
N THR A 114 -10.67 8.74 -6.05
CA THR A 114 -11.45 7.71 -6.75
C THR A 114 -10.78 7.14 -7.99
N CYS A 115 -9.60 7.66 -8.38
CA CYS A 115 -8.84 7.08 -9.49
C CYS A 115 -8.32 5.69 -9.16
N GLY A 116 -8.79 4.68 -9.89
CA GLY A 116 -8.20 3.34 -9.86
C GLY A 116 -8.87 2.32 -8.94
N LEU A 117 -9.91 2.68 -8.18
CA LEU A 117 -10.77 1.69 -7.55
C LEU A 117 -11.65 1.05 -8.62
N GLN A 118 -11.48 -0.25 -8.88
CA GLN A 118 -12.45 -0.95 -9.73
C GLN A 118 -13.84 -0.81 -9.10
N LYS A 119 -14.84 -0.43 -9.90
CA LYS A 119 -16.23 -0.32 -9.42
C LYS A 119 -16.78 -1.67 -8.90
N ARG A 120 -16.17 -2.77 -9.34
CA ARG A 120 -16.47 -4.13 -8.94
C ARG A 120 -15.16 -4.91 -8.84
N TYR A 121 -15.00 -5.65 -7.75
CA TYR A 121 -14.04 -6.74 -7.69
C TYR A 121 -14.76 -7.97 -8.27
N GLU A 122 -14.51 -8.28 -9.54
CA GLU A 122 -14.99 -9.55 -10.10
C GLU A 122 -13.93 -10.62 -9.82
N LEU A 123 -14.41 -11.79 -9.35
CA LEU A 123 -13.61 -12.99 -9.11
C LEU A 123 -13.41 -13.76 -10.42
#